data_AF-A0A3S0VH66-F1
#
_entry.id   AF-A0A3S0VH66-F1
#
_cell.length_a   1.000
_cell.length_b   1.000
_cell.length_c   1.000
_cell.angle_alpha   90.00
_cell.angle_beta   90.00
_cell.angle_gamma   90.00
#
_symmetry.space_group_name_H-M   'P 1'
#
loop_
_entity.id
_entity.type
_entity.pdbx_description
1 polymer ?
#
loop_
_entity_poly.entity_id
_entity_poly.type
_entity_poly.pdbx_seq_one_letter_code
_entity_poly.pdbx_strand_id
1 'polypeptide(L)'
;MLANIANSLLQSGKEKEAAVLYRISLCFDPQDGEALYRLGLLQLKDGANSAGAWLIRRAIFLRGIDPASIKEIMLSVNDIYVASMKDCTGQDGAIYRINTLNKIEALIGVINIVPILYVAAVYLAGKIGKYDIARKYCMESLSIKFSIDRDNLLTLMRSGLYLISMAEADDEIVDSLYKRSKALLKNGENIDVAYFCVLYKKYYDGKYIVSQGLAKKARKKLGDKEFFGSNLMNTWHICRYDNIFFQNIKSYDVMAALVGPIRHEKCLPASDKPVILVSCDARYLELLGVKLLESIRLVGAHGNVHLHVINATERSRDIVAEIESSSGTSLGLSTEETSNIWKGSALHKRADFIKTYYACARFIRIPEFSRLYGRPIVQIDTDCLLTSDLLELPICNQEADVGFLFDGIRTGPARQFNATFFFLNNHAKSLEYAELVARYVAHFIVFDLPLWGLDQAALYCVYRYMQRHGTEPTAASIPSWELFQHLVASGEDSMEGKIRRLDERLATLRTDVAAGRVPATVLS
;
A
#
# COMPACT_ATOMS: atom_id res chain seq x y z
N MET A 1 9.25 28.70 -44.36
CA MET A 1 7.97 29.46 -44.37
C MET A 1 6.78 28.55 -44.06
N LEU A 2 6.60 27.42 -44.77
CA LEU A 2 5.49 26.48 -44.53
C LEU A 2 5.45 25.88 -43.12
N ALA A 3 6.60 25.49 -42.54
CA ALA A 3 6.66 25.00 -41.16
C ALA A 3 6.20 26.04 -40.11
N ASN A 4 6.52 27.33 -40.30
CA ASN A 4 6.08 28.39 -39.39
C ASN A 4 4.56 28.62 -39.45
N ILE A 5 3.97 28.48 -40.66
CA ILE A 5 2.52 28.54 -40.83
C ILE A 5 1.86 27.33 -40.17
N ALA A 6 2.45 26.14 -40.33
CA ALA A 6 1.99 24.91 -39.68
C ALA A 6 2.03 25.02 -38.14
N ASN A 7 3.06 25.65 -37.58
CA ASN A 7 3.15 25.93 -36.14
C ASN A 7 2.03 26.87 -35.66
N SER A 8 1.72 27.92 -36.42
CA SER A 8 0.62 28.84 -36.10
C SER A 8 -0.75 28.16 -36.16
N LEU A 9 -0.96 27.27 -37.14
CA LEU A 9 -2.16 26.45 -37.22
C LEU A 9 -2.28 25.49 -36.03
N LEU A 10 -1.17 24.88 -35.61
CA LEU A 10 -1.13 24.00 -34.44
C LEU A 10 -1.51 24.75 -33.15
N GLN A 11 -0.97 25.96 -32.96
CA GLN A 11 -1.34 26.84 -31.83
C GLN A 11 -2.82 27.24 -31.85
N SER A 12 -3.42 27.28 -33.04
CA SER A 12 -4.84 27.58 -33.24
C SER A 12 -5.75 26.34 -33.20
N GLY A 13 -5.22 25.16 -32.84
CA GLY A 13 -5.96 23.90 -32.77
C GLY A 13 -6.30 23.24 -34.12
N LYS A 14 -5.75 23.74 -35.23
CA LYS A 14 -5.98 23.25 -36.61
C LYS A 14 -4.98 22.16 -36.99
N GLU A 15 -5.07 21.04 -36.29
CA GLU A 15 -4.05 19.98 -36.32
C GLU A 15 -3.97 19.24 -37.66
N LYS A 16 -5.12 18.99 -38.29
CA LYS A 16 -5.17 18.29 -39.59
C LYS A 16 -4.53 19.12 -40.69
N GLU A 17 -4.82 20.42 -40.70
CA GLU A 17 -4.24 21.38 -41.64
C GLU A 17 -2.75 21.56 -41.39
N ALA A 18 -2.33 21.61 -40.12
CA ALA A 18 -0.92 21.63 -39.75
C ALA A 18 -0.18 20.38 -40.25
N ALA A 19 -0.76 19.17 -40.08
CA ALA A 19 -0.18 17.92 -40.56
C ALA A 19 0.06 17.92 -42.08
N VAL A 20 -0.89 18.45 -42.85
CA VAL A 20 -0.75 18.59 -44.31
C VAL A 20 0.40 19.52 -44.65
N LEU A 21 0.49 20.68 -43.99
CA LEU A 21 1.58 21.63 -44.24
C LEU A 21 2.96 21.08 -43.84
N TYR A 22 3.07 20.29 -42.77
CA TYR A 22 4.33 19.62 -42.44
C TYR A 22 4.72 18.60 -43.52
N ARG A 23 3.77 17.79 -44.02
CA ARG A 23 4.05 16.84 -45.12
C ARG A 23 4.54 17.57 -46.37
N ILE A 24 3.90 18.68 -46.74
CA ILE A 24 4.33 19.51 -47.87
C ILE A 24 5.72 20.09 -47.62
N SER A 25 5.99 20.62 -46.41
CA SER A 25 7.30 21.12 -46.02
C SER A 25 8.39 20.05 -46.21
N LEU A 26 8.11 18.81 -45.81
CA LEU A 26 9.02 17.67 -45.95
C LEU A 26 9.23 17.19 -47.39
N CYS A 27 8.32 17.51 -48.32
CA CYS A 27 8.56 17.29 -49.75
C CYS A 27 9.63 18.25 -50.30
N PHE A 28 9.71 19.47 -49.77
CA PHE A 28 10.70 20.46 -50.18
C PHE A 28 12.03 20.31 -49.44
N ASP A 29 11.98 19.99 -48.14
CA ASP A 29 13.15 19.67 -47.34
C ASP A 29 12.91 18.39 -46.52
N PRO A 30 13.31 17.21 -47.04
CA PRO A 30 13.19 15.94 -46.33
C PRO A 30 14.07 15.79 -45.09
N GLN A 31 14.90 16.80 -44.80
CA GLN A 31 15.78 16.85 -43.62
C GLN A 31 15.34 17.91 -42.59
N ASP A 32 14.20 18.57 -42.80
CA ASP A 32 13.63 19.51 -41.83
C ASP A 32 13.23 18.76 -40.54
N GLY A 33 14.12 18.79 -39.55
CA GLY A 33 13.90 18.13 -38.27
C GLY A 33 12.70 18.67 -37.50
N GLU A 34 12.27 19.93 -37.69
CA GLU A 34 11.09 20.47 -36.98
C GLU A 34 9.84 19.84 -37.55
N ALA A 35 9.74 19.85 -38.89
CA ALA A 35 8.60 19.31 -39.59
C ALA A 35 8.48 17.79 -39.37
N LEU A 36 9.59 17.06 -39.35
CA LEU A 36 9.62 15.64 -38.97
C LEU A 36 9.13 15.43 -37.54
N TYR A 37 9.61 16.22 -36.59
CA TYR A 37 9.24 16.11 -35.19
C TYR A 37 7.75 16.39 -34.95
N ARG A 38 7.26 17.55 -35.41
CA ARG A 38 5.88 17.98 -35.24
C ARG A 38 4.89 17.05 -35.96
N LEU A 39 5.22 16.61 -37.17
CA LEU A 39 4.41 15.62 -37.88
C LEU A 39 4.40 14.27 -37.14
N GLY A 40 5.54 13.87 -36.58
CA GLY A 40 5.65 12.67 -35.76
C GLY A 40 4.71 12.71 -34.55
N LEU A 41 4.70 13.82 -33.80
CA LEU A 41 3.77 14.02 -32.67
C LEU A 41 2.30 13.96 -33.10
N LEU A 42 1.95 14.59 -34.23
CA LEU A 42 0.59 14.52 -34.78
C LEU A 42 0.19 13.10 -35.19
N GLN A 43 1.09 12.33 -35.80
CA GLN A 43 0.83 10.93 -36.14
C GLN A 43 0.67 10.03 -34.91
N LEU A 44 1.44 10.26 -33.84
CA LEU A 44 1.22 9.58 -32.56
C LEU A 44 -0.15 9.96 -31.97
N LYS A 45 -0.60 11.21 -32.12
CA LYS A 45 -1.92 11.64 -31.68
C LYS A 45 -3.02 10.88 -32.43
N ASP A 46 -2.92 10.79 -33.75
CA ASP A 46 -3.85 10.12 -34.66
C ASP A 46 -3.80 8.58 -34.62
N GLY A 47 -2.92 7.98 -33.81
CA GLY A 47 -2.82 6.53 -33.64
C GLY A 47 -1.92 5.82 -34.66
N ALA A 48 -1.25 6.56 -35.56
CA ALA A 48 -0.25 6.04 -36.49
C ALA A 48 1.11 5.85 -35.80
N ASN A 49 1.14 5.01 -34.76
CA ASN A 49 2.23 4.93 -33.78
C ASN A 49 3.61 4.67 -34.39
N SER A 50 3.75 3.63 -35.23
CA SER A 50 5.04 3.26 -35.82
C SER A 50 5.58 4.33 -36.76
N ALA A 51 4.71 4.94 -37.57
CA ALA A 51 5.08 5.98 -38.52
C ALA A 51 5.47 7.28 -37.78
N GLY A 52 4.68 7.67 -36.77
CA GLY A 52 4.97 8.82 -35.92
C GLY A 52 6.30 8.67 -35.16
N ALA A 53 6.53 7.50 -34.56
CA ALA A 53 7.79 7.20 -33.88
C ALA A 53 8.98 7.28 -34.87
N TRP A 54 8.88 6.68 -36.05
CA TRP A 54 9.95 6.74 -37.06
C TRP A 54 10.31 8.18 -37.47
N LEU A 55 9.31 9.06 -37.64
CA LEU A 55 9.53 10.47 -37.94
C LEU A 55 10.30 11.19 -36.82
N ILE A 56 9.94 10.93 -35.56
CA ILE A 56 10.65 11.49 -34.40
C ILE A 56 12.09 10.96 -34.35
N ARG A 57 12.33 9.66 -34.65
CA ARG A 57 13.70 9.11 -34.76
C ARG A 57 14.56 9.93 -35.70
N ARG A 58 13.99 10.17 -36.88
CA ARG A 58 14.68 10.82 -37.99
C ARG A 58 14.95 12.29 -37.65
N ALA A 59 13.99 12.96 -37.02
CA ALA A 59 14.18 14.31 -36.49
C ALA A 59 15.35 14.39 -35.50
N ILE A 60 15.42 13.47 -34.54
CA ILE A 60 16.49 13.40 -33.53
C ILE A 60 17.85 13.13 -34.20
N PHE A 61 17.90 12.19 -35.14
CA PHE A 61 19.12 11.86 -35.86
C PHE A 61 19.68 13.05 -36.65
N LEU A 62 18.80 13.81 -37.31
CA LEU A 62 19.20 14.93 -38.17
C LEU A 62 19.59 16.19 -37.39
N ARG A 63 18.93 16.46 -36.27
CA ARG A 63 19.21 17.65 -35.44
C ARG A 63 20.38 17.46 -34.48
N GLY A 64 20.77 16.21 -34.25
CA GLY A 64 21.45 15.85 -33.02
C GLY A 64 20.46 15.88 -31.85
N ILE A 65 20.78 15.12 -30.81
CA ILE A 65 20.01 15.15 -29.57
C ILE A 65 20.39 16.43 -28.82
N ASP A 66 19.79 17.56 -29.17
CA ASP A 66 19.91 18.73 -28.31
C ASP A 66 19.02 18.54 -27.05
N PRO A 67 19.41 19.10 -25.90
CA PRO A 67 18.63 18.97 -24.66
C PRO A 67 17.20 19.52 -24.77
N ALA A 68 16.95 20.48 -25.66
CA ALA A 68 15.64 21.07 -25.86
C ALA A 68 14.66 20.09 -26.53
N SER A 69 15.13 19.33 -27.53
CA SER A 69 14.36 18.33 -28.25
C SER A 69 14.03 17.13 -27.35
N ILE A 70 14.96 16.67 -26.50
CA ILE A 70 14.65 15.66 -25.47
C ILE A 70 13.58 16.19 -24.53
N LYS A 71 13.72 17.44 -24.07
CA LYS A 71 12.78 18.05 -23.13
C LYS A 71 11.37 18.14 -23.73
N GLU A 72 11.22 18.50 -25.00
CA GLU A 72 9.91 18.51 -25.67
C GLU A 72 9.31 17.09 -25.80
N ILE A 73 10.12 16.07 -26.08
CA ILE A 73 9.67 14.67 -26.09
C ILE A 73 9.22 14.26 -24.69
N MET A 74 10.00 14.58 -23.66
CA MET A 74 9.68 14.27 -22.27
C MET A 74 8.37 14.93 -21.84
N LEU A 75 8.16 16.20 -22.19
CA LEU A 75 6.91 16.92 -21.91
C LEU A 75 5.72 16.28 -22.62
N SER A 76 5.86 15.97 -23.92
CA SER A 76 4.79 15.34 -24.70
C SER A 76 4.43 13.95 -24.18
N VAL A 77 5.43 13.15 -23.81
CA VAL A 77 5.24 11.83 -23.18
C VAL A 77 4.56 11.99 -21.82
N ASN A 78 5.01 12.95 -21.02
CA ASN A 78 4.41 13.25 -19.73
C ASN A 78 2.96 13.69 -19.87
N ASP A 79 2.62 14.51 -20.86
CA ASP A 79 1.25 14.96 -21.10
C ASP A 79 0.34 13.80 -21.50
N ILE A 80 0.80 12.94 -22.41
CA ILE A 80 0.08 11.72 -22.82
C ILE A 80 -0.09 10.76 -21.62
N TYR A 81 0.97 10.56 -20.84
CA TYR A 81 0.95 9.74 -19.63
C TYR A 81 -0.03 10.31 -18.59
N VAL A 82 0.09 11.58 -18.23
CA VAL A 82 -0.77 12.25 -17.25
C VAL A 82 -2.23 12.22 -17.70
N ALA A 83 -2.51 12.46 -18.99
CA ALA A 83 -3.85 12.33 -19.54
C ALA A 83 -4.40 10.91 -19.35
N SER A 84 -3.59 9.87 -19.54
CA SER A 84 -4.01 8.47 -19.34
C SER A 84 -4.15 8.02 -17.89
N MET A 85 -3.56 8.79 -16.97
CA MET A 85 -3.64 8.57 -15.54
C MET A 85 -4.79 9.35 -14.87
N LYS A 86 -5.34 10.39 -15.52
CA LYS A 86 -6.55 11.07 -15.04
C LYS A 86 -7.75 10.12 -15.12
N ASP A 87 -8.60 10.14 -14.08
CA ASP A 87 -9.66 9.15 -13.83
C ASP A 87 -10.63 8.96 -15.01
N CYS A 88 -10.31 7.98 -15.86
CA CYS A 88 -11.26 7.29 -16.69
C CYS A 88 -11.61 5.98 -15.97
N THR A 89 -12.64 5.99 -15.14
CA THR A 89 -13.20 4.77 -14.55
C THR A 89 -13.97 4.01 -15.63
N GLY A 90 -13.89 2.67 -15.65
CA GLY A 90 -14.59 1.82 -16.62
C GLY A 90 -13.77 1.39 -17.84
N GLN A 91 -14.45 0.75 -18.80
CA GLN A 91 -13.82 0.13 -19.98
C GLN A 91 -13.10 1.14 -20.88
N ASP A 92 -13.62 2.35 -21.02
CA ASP A 92 -13.03 3.40 -21.86
C ASP A 92 -11.65 3.82 -21.36
N GLY A 93 -11.44 3.85 -20.04
CA GLY A 93 -10.14 4.14 -19.44
C GLY A 93 -9.11 3.04 -19.68
N ALA A 94 -9.52 1.77 -19.61
CA ALA A 94 -8.65 0.65 -19.90
C ALA A 94 -8.19 0.66 -21.36
N ILE A 95 -9.12 0.90 -22.29
CA ILE A 95 -8.82 1.03 -23.73
C ILE A 95 -7.88 2.20 -23.98
N TYR A 96 -8.14 3.36 -23.36
CA TYR A 96 -7.28 4.53 -23.49
C TYR A 96 -5.84 4.27 -23.00
N ARG A 97 -5.68 3.60 -21.84
CA ARG A 97 -4.37 3.21 -21.31
C ARG A 97 -3.65 2.20 -22.20
N ILE A 98 -4.36 1.22 -22.77
CA ILE A 98 -3.78 0.27 -23.75
C ILE A 98 -3.26 1.02 -24.98
N ASN A 99 -4.06 1.91 -25.56
CA ASN A 99 -3.66 2.70 -26.72
C ASN A 99 -2.45 3.60 -26.40
N THR A 100 -2.41 4.15 -25.19
CA THR A 100 -1.32 4.99 -24.70
C THR A 100 -0.04 4.17 -24.48
N LEU A 101 -0.14 2.97 -23.92
CA LEU A 101 0.97 2.04 -23.80
C LEU A 101 1.56 1.70 -25.17
N ASN A 102 0.72 1.36 -26.16
CA ASN A 102 1.17 1.06 -27.53
C ASN A 102 1.96 2.24 -28.16
N LYS A 103 1.55 3.49 -27.89
CA LYS A 103 2.27 4.69 -28.33
C LYS A 103 3.66 4.78 -27.69
N ILE A 104 3.74 4.53 -26.39
CA ILE A 104 4.98 4.55 -25.63
C ILE A 104 5.91 3.41 -26.06
N GLU A 105 5.40 2.20 -26.28
CA GLU A 105 6.20 1.07 -26.77
C GLU A 105 6.84 1.38 -28.15
N ALA A 106 6.06 2.00 -29.05
CA ALA A 106 6.58 2.46 -30.34
C ALA A 106 7.68 3.53 -30.19
N LEU A 107 7.50 4.46 -29.25
CA LEU A 107 8.52 5.46 -28.92
C LEU A 107 9.77 4.82 -28.30
N ILE A 108 9.65 3.84 -27.41
CA ILE A 108 10.79 3.12 -26.81
C ILE A 108 11.61 2.41 -27.89
N GLY A 109 10.94 1.72 -28.84
CA GLY A 109 11.62 1.04 -29.95
C GLY A 109 12.44 1.96 -30.86
N VAL A 110 12.25 3.27 -30.71
CA VAL A 110 12.86 4.30 -31.54
C VAL A 110 13.82 5.22 -30.77
N ILE A 111 13.44 5.61 -29.55
CA ILE A 111 14.12 6.57 -28.68
C ILE A 111 14.43 5.87 -27.34
N ASN A 112 15.13 4.74 -27.44
CA ASN A 112 15.44 3.86 -26.31
C ASN A 112 16.36 4.50 -25.24
N ILE A 113 16.77 5.76 -25.44
CA ILE A 113 17.63 6.54 -24.55
C ILE A 113 16.86 7.42 -23.56
N VAL A 114 15.54 7.55 -23.67
CA VAL A 114 14.73 8.44 -22.82
C VAL A 114 14.14 7.66 -21.64
N PRO A 115 14.66 7.82 -20.40
CA PRO A 115 14.28 6.99 -19.26
C PRO A 115 12.80 7.09 -18.87
N ILE A 116 12.22 8.29 -19.02
CA ILE A 116 10.81 8.52 -18.67
C ILE A 116 9.84 7.66 -19.51
N LEU A 117 10.22 7.26 -20.73
CA LEU A 117 9.40 6.37 -21.55
C LEU A 117 9.24 5.00 -20.90
N TYR A 118 10.33 4.41 -20.42
CA TYR A 118 10.29 3.10 -19.74
C TYR A 118 9.47 3.18 -18.46
N VAL A 119 9.68 4.24 -17.67
CA VAL A 119 8.92 4.44 -16.44
C VAL A 119 7.42 4.55 -16.75
N ALA A 120 7.03 5.35 -17.74
CA ALA A 120 5.64 5.46 -18.16
C ALA A 120 5.08 4.10 -18.63
N ALA A 121 5.85 3.33 -19.41
CA ALA A 121 5.45 1.99 -19.85
C ALA A 121 5.22 1.04 -18.67
N VAL A 122 6.13 1.01 -17.68
CA VAL A 122 6.01 0.19 -16.47
C VAL A 122 4.74 0.54 -15.69
N TYR A 123 4.51 1.83 -15.42
CA TYR A 123 3.33 2.27 -14.66
C TYR A 123 2.02 1.98 -15.41
N LEU A 124 1.97 2.25 -16.72
CA LEU A 124 0.76 2.00 -17.52
C LEU A 124 0.44 0.52 -17.62
N ALA A 125 1.44 -0.30 -17.93
CA ALA A 125 1.30 -1.75 -17.98
C ALA A 125 0.81 -2.30 -16.63
N GLY A 126 1.38 -1.84 -15.52
CA GLY A 126 0.93 -2.20 -14.17
C GLY A 126 -0.52 -1.77 -13.88
N LYS A 127 -0.94 -0.58 -14.32
CA LYS A 127 -2.31 -0.07 -14.15
C LYS A 127 -3.38 -0.82 -14.96
N ILE A 128 -2.99 -1.57 -15.99
CA ILE A 128 -3.89 -2.42 -16.78
C ILE A 128 -3.68 -3.91 -16.50
N GLY A 129 -2.89 -4.27 -15.49
CA GLY A 129 -2.64 -5.67 -15.11
C GLY A 129 -1.72 -6.45 -16.07
N LYS A 130 -1.02 -5.80 -16.99
CA LYS A 130 -0.06 -6.44 -17.91
C LYS A 130 1.34 -6.51 -17.31
N TYR A 131 1.49 -7.26 -16.21
CA TYR A 131 2.73 -7.25 -15.43
C TYR A 131 3.95 -7.85 -16.14
N ASP A 132 3.78 -8.79 -17.07
CA ASP A 132 4.88 -9.28 -17.90
C ASP A 132 5.51 -8.15 -18.74
N ILE A 133 4.68 -7.27 -19.30
CA ILE A 133 5.12 -6.09 -20.07
C ILE A 133 5.81 -5.08 -19.13
N ALA A 134 5.24 -4.87 -17.95
CA ALA A 134 5.84 -3.98 -16.95
C ALA A 134 7.22 -4.48 -16.52
N ARG A 135 7.37 -5.78 -16.24
CA ARG A 135 8.65 -6.41 -15.90
C ARG A 135 9.67 -6.29 -17.03
N LYS A 136 9.26 -6.60 -18.28
CA LYS A 136 10.10 -6.42 -19.48
C LYS A 136 10.68 -5.01 -19.56
N TYR A 137 9.84 -3.98 -19.52
CA TYR A 137 10.32 -2.60 -19.64
C TYR A 137 11.14 -2.12 -18.44
N CYS A 138 10.83 -2.61 -17.24
CA CYS A 138 11.66 -2.35 -16.07
C CYS A 138 13.08 -2.91 -16.28
N MET A 139 13.19 -4.18 -16.70
CA MET A 139 14.47 -4.84 -16.96
C MET A 139 15.25 -4.22 -18.12
N GLU A 140 14.59 -3.91 -19.24
CA GLU A 140 15.23 -3.19 -20.35
C GLU A 140 15.81 -1.86 -19.86
N SER A 141 15.05 -1.11 -19.06
CA SER A 141 15.53 0.16 -18.50
C SER A 141 16.71 0.00 -17.54
N LEU A 142 16.68 -1.03 -16.69
CA LEU A 142 17.76 -1.39 -15.78
C LEU A 142 18.95 -2.03 -16.52
N SER A 143 18.88 -2.27 -17.82
CA SER A 143 20.01 -2.76 -18.63
C SER A 143 20.77 -1.64 -19.35
N ILE A 144 20.20 -0.43 -19.43
CA ILE A 144 20.78 0.69 -20.18
C ILE A 144 22.14 1.08 -19.57
N LYS A 145 23.20 1.04 -20.40
CA LYS A 145 24.62 1.20 -20.01
C LYS A 145 25.19 2.62 -20.18
N PHE A 146 24.39 3.61 -20.58
CA PHE A 146 24.92 4.95 -20.87
C PHE A 146 25.33 5.71 -19.59
N SER A 147 26.05 6.82 -19.77
CA SER A 147 26.27 7.85 -18.75
C SER A 147 24.95 8.57 -18.45
N ILE A 148 23.98 7.81 -17.94
CA ILE A 148 22.73 8.32 -17.45
C ILE A 148 23.09 9.19 -16.25
N ASP A 149 22.68 10.46 -16.27
CA ASP A 149 22.82 11.30 -15.09
C ASP A 149 22.08 10.66 -13.90
N ARG A 150 22.49 11.09 -12.71
CA ARG A 150 21.96 10.54 -11.46
C ARG A 150 20.43 10.54 -11.40
N ASP A 151 19.78 11.61 -11.82
CA ASP A 151 18.33 11.79 -11.67
C ASP A 151 17.54 10.83 -12.56
N ASN A 152 18.03 10.61 -13.77
CA ASN A 152 17.47 9.65 -14.70
C ASN A 152 17.61 8.21 -14.18
N LEU A 153 18.74 7.85 -13.58
CA LEU A 153 18.92 6.53 -12.98
C LEU A 153 17.96 6.31 -11.79
N LEU A 154 17.80 7.31 -10.92
CA LEU A 154 16.86 7.25 -9.81
C LEU A 154 15.42 7.07 -10.31
N THR A 155 15.06 7.75 -11.39
CA THR A 155 13.75 7.63 -12.05
C THR A 155 13.50 6.20 -12.53
N LEU A 156 14.48 5.56 -13.17
CA LEU A 156 14.38 4.15 -13.59
C LEU A 156 14.26 3.20 -12.39
N MET A 157 15.05 3.40 -11.34
CA MET A 157 14.99 2.56 -10.15
C MET A 157 13.61 2.63 -9.46
N ARG A 158 12.96 3.80 -9.46
CA ARG A 158 11.61 3.97 -8.92
C ARG A 158 10.56 3.12 -9.65
N SER A 159 10.76 2.82 -10.94
CA SER A 159 9.87 1.88 -11.66
C SER A 159 9.97 0.45 -11.10
N GLY A 160 11.18 0.01 -10.73
CA GLY A 160 11.37 -1.28 -10.05
C GLY A 160 10.78 -1.27 -8.64
N LEU A 161 10.87 -0.15 -7.91
CA LEU A 161 10.19 0.00 -6.62
C LEU A 161 8.67 -0.06 -6.75
N TYR A 162 8.11 0.48 -7.84
CA TYR A 162 6.70 0.33 -8.13
C TYR A 162 6.29 -1.13 -8.29
N LEU A 163 7.06 -1.92 -9.06
CA LEU A 163 6.81 -3.36 -9.18
C LEU A 163 6.92 -4.10 -7.84
N ILE A 164 7.91 -3.75 -7.00
CA ILE A 164 8.00 -4.27 -5.64
C ILE A 164 6.72 -3.95 -4.84
N SER A 165 6.23 -2.70 -4.94
CA SER A 165 5.04 -2.27 -4.21
C SER A 165 3.75 -2.95 -4.68
N MET A 166 3.74 -3.41 -5.93
CA MET A 166 2.60 -4.06 -6.58
C MET A 166 2.61 -5.58 -6.46
N ALA A 167 3.60 -6.19 -5.78
CA ALA A 167 3.81 -7.65 -5.73
C ALA A 167 4.44 -8.31 -6.97
N GLU A 168 4.93 -7.52 -7.92
CA GLU A 168 5.19 -7.99 -9.30
C GLU A 168 6.67 -7.96 -9.68
N ALA A 169 7.56 -7.78 -8.69
CA ALA A 169 9.01 -7.86 -8.90
C ALA A 169 9.52 -9.29 -8.69
N ASP A 170 10.23 -9.80 -9.70
CA ASP A 170 10.92 -11.09 -9.64
C ASP A 170 12.38 -10.96 -9.15
N ASP A 171 13.06 -12.10 -9.02
CA ASP A 171 14.47 -12.18 -8.60
C ASP A 171 15.38 -11.31 -9.47
N GLU A 172 15.15 -11.25 -10.78
CA GLU A 172 15.99 -10.56 -11.73
C GLU A 172 15.92 -9.04 -11.54
N ILE A 173 14.72 -8.50 -11.34
CA ILE A 173 14.49 -7.09 -11.03
C ILE A 173 15.14 -6.73 -9.71
N VAL A 174 14.93 -7.53 -8.67
CA VAL A 174 15.47 -7.27 -7.33
C VAL A 174 17.00 -7.30 -7.34
N ASP A 175 17.61 -8.25 -8.05
CA ASP A 175 19.06 -8.34 -8.21
C ASP A 175 19.65 -7.20 -9.03
N SER A 176 18.94 -6.76 -10.08
CA SER A 176 19.37 -5.65 -10.92
C SER A 176 19.35 -4.32 -10.16
N LEU A 177 18.27 -4.06 -9.43
CA LEU A 177 18.17 -2.93 -8.51
C LEU A 177 19.29 -2.97 -7.46
N TYR A 178 19.53 -4.13 -6.85
CA TYR A 178 20.60 -4.30 -5.86
C TYR A 178 21.99 -3.97 -6.42
N LYS A 179 22.34 -4.51 -7.59
CA LYS A 179 23.65 -4.29 -8.24
C LYS A 179 23.87 -2.79 -8.52
N ARG A 180 22.88 -2.11 -9.09
CA ARG A 180 22.95 -0.67 -9.38
C ARG A 180 23.05 0.17 -8.11
N SER A 181 22.21 -0.11 -7.11
CA SER A 181 22.27 0.58 -5.81
C SER A 181 23.63 0.42 -5.12
N LYS A 182 24.22 -0.78 -5.17
CA LYS A 182 25.56 -0.99 -4.61
C LYS A 182 26.63 -0.17 -5.30
N ALA A 183 26.56 -0.03 -6.63
CA ALA A 183 27.50 0.79 -7.38
C ALA A 183 27.39 2.27 -6.95
N LEU A 184 26.17 2.81 -6.83
CA LEU A 184 25.92 4.17 -6.36
C LEU A 184 26.48 4.40 -4.95
N LEU A 185 26.13 3.53 -4.01
CA LEU A 185 26.61 3.64 -2.62
C LEU A 185 28.14 3.52 -2.53
N LYS A 186 28.77 2.69 -3.38
CA LYS A 186 30.24 2.56 -3.44
C LYS A 186 30.91 3.85 -3.94
N ASN A 187 30.25 4.56 -4.85
CA ASN A 187 30.71 5.84 -5.39
C ASN A 187 30.45 7.03 -4.45
N GLY A 188 29.91 6.78 -3.24
CA GLY A 188 29.63 7.82 -2.24
C GLY A 188 28.27 8.49 -2.39
N GLU A 189 27.42 8.03 -3.32
CA GLU A 189 26.08 8.56 -3.52
C GLU A 189 25.11 8.00 -2.46
N ASN A 190 25.06 8.66 -1.30
CA ASN A 190 24.17 8.30 -0.21
C ASN A 190 22.75 8.79 -0.50
N ILE A 191 21.91 7.93 -1.08
CA ILE A 191 20.54 8.26 -1.50
C ILE A 191 19.59 7.20 -0.97
N ASP A 192 18.42 7.62 -0.52
CA ASP A 192 17.40 6.77 0.08
C ASP A 192 16.98 5.58 -0.81
N VAL A 193 16.70 5.80 -2.10
CA VAL A 193 16.33 4.75 -3.06
C VAL A 193 17.42 3.67 -3.17
N ALA A 194 18.69 4.07 -3.18
CA ALA A 194 19.79 3.13 -3.26
C ALA A 194 19.90 2.27 -1.99
N TYR A 195 19.79 2.91 -0.81
CA TYR A 195 19.72 2.20 0.45
C TYR A 195 18.53 1.25 0.52
N PHE A 196 17.34 1.69 0.11
CA PHE A 196 16.13 0.87 0.09
C PHE A 196 16.34 -0.42 -0.69
N CYS A 197 16.81 -0.38 -1.94
CA CYS A 197 16.98 -1.61 -2.72
C CYS A 197 18.01 -2.57 -2.09
N VAL A 198 19.04 -2.03 -1.44
CA VAL A 198 20.04 -2.85 -0.73
C VAL A 198 19.43 -3.51 0.51
N LEU A 199 18.63 -2.78 1.28
CA LEU A 199 17.90 -3.31 2.43
C LEU A 199 16.88 -4.35 2.02
N TYR A 200 16.10 -4.02 0.99
CA TYR A 200 15.06 -4.86 0.43
C TYR A 200 15.65 -6.16 -0.09
N LYS A 201 16.76 -6.14 -0.84
CA LYS A 201 17.43 -7.38 -1.27
C LYS A 201 17.84 -8.26 -0.08
N LYS A 202 18.38 -7.67 1.00
CA LYS A 202 18.73 -8.47 2.19
C LYS A 202 17.51 -9.03 2.91
N TYR A 203 16.42 -8.27 2.99
CA TYR A 203 15.14 -8.77 3.46
C TYR A 203 14.63 -9.93 2.58
N TYR A 204 14.65 -9.74 1.27
CA TYR A 204 14.20 -10.68 0.26
C TYR A 204 14.96 -12.01 0.33
N ASP A 205 16.27 -11.96 0.59
CA ASP A 205 17.15 -13.11 0.82
C ASP A 205 16.98 -13.77 2.21
N GLY A 206 16.08 -13.29 3.05
CA GLY A 206 15.89 -13.77 4.42
C GLY A 206 16.94 -13.31 5.44
N LYS A 207 17.75 -12.30 5.10
CA LYS A 207 18.86 -11.78 5.94
C LYS A 207 18.40 -10.57 6.76
N TYR A 208 17.40 -10.76 7.62
CA TYR A 208 16.72 -9.68 8.37
C TYR A 208 17.65 -8.85 9.26
N ILE A 209 18.53 -9.50 10.03
CA ILE A 209 19.49 -8.82 10.91
C ILE A 209 20.46 -7.95 10.10
N VAL A 210 20.90 -8.45 8.95
CA VAL A 210 21.79 -7.71 8.05
C VAL A 210 21.05 -6.49 7.48
N SER A 211 19.80 -6.68 7.05
CA SER A 211 18.95 -5.57 6.58
C SER A 211 18.79 -4.50 7.68
N GLN A 212 18.44 -4.89 8.89
CA GLN A 212 18.31 -3.94 10.01
C GLN A 212 19.61 -3.19 10.32
N GLY A 213 20.76 -3.89 10.34
CA GLY A 213 22.07 -3.25 10.54
C GLY A 213 22.40 -2.24 9.44
N LEU A 214 22.05 -2.56 8.20
CA LEU A 214 22.18 -1.64 7.07
C LEU A 214 21.23 -0.44 7.19
N ALA A 215 20.03 -0.61 7.77
CA ALA A 215 19.09 0.50 7.96
C ALA A 215 19.66 1.51 8.99
N LYS A 216 20.26 1.02 10.07
CA LYS A 216 21.00 1.85 11.03
C LYS A 216 22.16 2.61 10.36
N LYS A 217 22.90 1.94 9.47
CA LYS A 217 23.98 2.57 8.68
C LYS A 217 23.43 3.63 7.71
N ALA A 218 22.33 3.35 7.03
CA ALA A 218 21.66 4.28 6.14
C ALA A 218 21.22 5.53 6.88
N ARG A 219 20.57 5.38 8.04
CA ARG A 219 20.19 6.49 8.93
C ARG A 219 21.38 7.37 9.31
N LYS A 220 22.52 6.76 9.69
CA LYS A 220 23.76 7.53 9.98
C LYS A 220 24.30 8.30 8.77
N LYS A 221 24.09 7.80 7.57
CA LYS A 221 24.64 8.38 6.32
C LYS A 221 23.75 9.44 5.69
N LEU A 222 22.43 9.24 5.71
CA LEU A 222 21.42 10.18 5.22
C LEU A 222 21.12 11.27 6.27
N GLY A 223 21.28 10.94 7.56
CA GLY A 223 20.80 11.77 8.66
C GLY A 223 19.30 11.58 8.92
N ASP A 224 18.87 11.96 10.12
CA ASP A 224 17.51 11.69 10.60
C ASP A 224 16.42 12.35 9.74
N LYS A 225 16.65 13.61 9.31
CA LYS A 225 15.67 14.35 8.50
C LYS A 225 15.38 13.64 7.17
N GLU A 226 16.41 13.20 6.44
CA GLU A 226 16.24 12.52 5.16
C GLU A 226 15.72 11.09 5.35
N PHE A 227 16.23 10.36 6.35
CA PHE A 227 15.81 9.00 6.63
C PHE A 227 14.32 8.91 7.02
N PHE A 228 13.87 9.74 7.97
CA PHE A 228 12.47 9.72 8.43
C PHE A 228 11.53 10.45 7.48
N GLY A 229 12.02 11.41 6.69
CA GLY A 229 11.25 12.08 5.64
C GLY A 229 11.01 11.21 4.40
N SER A 230 11.76 10.13 4.22
CA SER A 230 11.58 9.19 3.11
C SER A 230 10.56 8.10 3.47
N ASN A 231 9.48 8.04 2.69
CA ASN A 231 8.46 6.97 2.79
C ASN A 231 9.01 5.57 2.47
N LEU A 232 10.19 5.48 1.85
CA LEU A 232 10.87 4.21 1.60
C LEU A 232 11.65 3.75 2.83
N MET A 233 12.32 4.69 3.50
CA MET A 233 13.31 4.37 4.52
C MET A 233 12.73 4.32 5.93
N ASN A 234 11.74 5.17 6.23
CA ASN A 234 11.23 5.34 7.59
C ASN A 234 10.71 4.01 8.18
N THR A 235 9.98 3.21 7.41
CA THR A 235 9.45 1.90 7.83
C THR A 235 10.54 0.91 8.27
N TRP A 236 11.78 1.06 7.81
CA TRP A 236 12.88 0.20 8.26
C TRP A 236 13.34 0.50 9.70
N HIS A 237 13.00 1.67 10.26
CA HIS A 237 13.26 1.98 11.68
C HIS A 237 12.45 1.08 12.61
N ILE A 238 11.18 0.88 12.28
CA ILE A 238 10.24 0.05 13.04
C ILE A 238 10.39 -1.44 12.75
N CYS A 239 11.42 -1.87 12.01
CA CYS A 239 11.70 -3.27 11.70
C CYS A 239 12.88 -3.78 12.56
N ARG A 240 12.57 -4.30 13.75
CA ARG A 240 13.55 -4.79 14.73
C ARG A 240 13.49 -6.32 14.82
N TYR A 241 14.63 -6.97 14.62
CA TYR A 241 14.78 -8.43 14.69
C TYR A 241 15.85 -8.84 15.72
N ASP A 242 16.56 -7.88 16.29
CA ASP A 242 17.76 -8.11 17.10
C ASP A 242 17.44 -8.49 18.54
N ASN A 243 18.22 -9.41 19.11
CA ASN A 243 17.99 -9.93 20.46
C ASN A 243 18.08 -8.84 21.52
N ILE A 244 18.98 -7.87 21.34
CA ILE A 244 19.17 -6.75 22.28
C ILE A 244 17.87 -5.96 22.41
N PHE A 245 17.16 -5.70 21.30
CA PHE A 245 15.85 -5.06 21.35
C PHE A 245 14.89 -5.87 22.21
N PHE A 246 14.60 -7.12 21.83
CA PHE A 246 13.58 -7.97 22.48
C PHE A 246 13.87 -8.27 23.96
N GLN A 247 15.15 -8.41 24.33
CA GLN A 247 15.56 -8.61 25.73
C GLN A 247 15.34 -7.37 26.60
N ASN A 248 15.36 -6.17 26.01
CA ASN A 248 15.23 -4.90 26.74
C ASN A 248 13.82 -4.33 26.73
N ILE A 249 12.88 -4.87 25.94
CA ILE A 249 11.48 -4.42 26.00
C ILE A 249 10.90 -4.84 27.34
N LYS A 250 10.28 -3.91 28.06
CA LYS A 250 9.65 -4.17 29.36
C LYS A 250 8.51 -5.18 29.25
N SER A 251 8.10 -5.78 30.38
CA SER A 251 6.98 -6.73 30.43
C SER A 251 5.66 -6.11 29.94
N TYR A 252 4.70 -6.95 29.57
CA TYR A 252 3.39 -6.51 29.09
C TYR A 252 2.72 -5.53 30.06
N ASP A 253 2.61 -5.89 31.35
CA ASP A 253 1.91 -5.08 32.35
C ASP A 253 2.51 -3.68 32.49
N VAL A 254 3.84 -3.58 32.44
CA VAL A 254 4.54 -2.29 32.51
C VAL A 254 4.25 -1.46 31.27
N MET A 255 4.26 -2.06 30.09
CA MET A 255 4.00 -1.35 28.83
C MET A 255 2.53 -0.91 28.72
N ALA A 256 1.59 -1.78 29.09
CA ALA A 256 0.16 -1.47 29.11
C ALA A 256 -0.15 -0.33 30.08
N ALA A 257 0.45 -0.34 31.29
CA ALA A 257 0.29 0.74 32.26
C ALA A 257 0.82 2.09 31.75
N LEU A 258 1.89 2.09 30.96
CA LEU A 258 2.47 3.31 30.38
C LEU A 258 1.63 3.89 29.24
N VAL A 259 0.93 3.04 28.47
CA VAL A 259 -0.03 3.50 27.45
C VAL A 259 -1.27 4.09 28.11
N GLY A 260 -1.70 3.51 29.23
CA GLY A 260 -2.82 3.96 30.03
C GLY A 260 -3.83 2.84 30.30
N PRO A 261 -4.80 3.06 31.20
CA PRO A 261 -5.80 2.05 31.51
C PRO A 261 -6.85 1.95 30.38
N ILE A 262 -7.35 0.73 30.17
CA ILE A 262 -8.61 0.49 29.48
C ILE A 262 -9.74 0.39 30.52
N ARG A 263 -10.94 0.84 30.16
CA ARG A 263 -12.17 0.63 30.92
C ARG A 263 -13.07 -0.34 30.18
N HIS A 264 -13.34 -1.50 30.77
CA HIS A 264 -14.37 -2.40 30.27
C HIS A 264 -15.74 -1.93 30.77
N GLU A 265 -16.49 -1.24 29.91
CA GLU A 265 -17.83 -0.75 30.24
C GLU A 265 -18.87 -1.88 30.16
N LYS A 266 -18.69 -2.81 29.22
CA LYS A 266 -19.57 -3.95 29.01
C LYS A 266 -18.80 -5.15 28.48
N CYS A 267 -19.03 -6.33 29.05
CA CYS A 267 -18.44 -7.59 28.58
C CYS A 267 -19.46 -8.37 27.76
N LEU A 268 -18.98 -9.13 26.77
CA LEU A 268 -19.80 -10.11 26.06
C LEU A 268 -20.25 -11.24 27.00
N PRO A 269 -21.41 -11.86 26.72
CA PRO A 269 -21.83 -13.09 27.41
C PRO A 269 -20.85 -14.24 27.13
N ALA A 270 -20.87 -15.24 28.01
CA ALA A 270 -20.13 -16.49 27.82
C ALA A 270 -20.60 -17.20 26.55
N SER A 271 -19.66 -17.66 25.73
CA SER A 271 -19.92 -18.41 24.50
C SER A 271 -18.61 -19.03 24.00
N ASP A 272 -18.70 -20.16 23.32
CA ASP A 272 -17.54 -20.85 22.74
C ASP A 272 -17.12 -20.26 21.38
N LYS A 273 -17.91 -19.33 20.83
CA LYS A 273 -17.61 -18.67 19.56
C LYS A 273 -16.50 -17.62 19.73
N PRO A 274 -15.62 -17.44 18.72
CA PRO A 274 -14.61 -16.40 18.72
C PRO A 274 -15.19 -14.99 18.90
N VAL A 275 -14.45 -14.12 19.60
CA VAL A 275 -14.76 -12.71 19.74
C VAL A 275 -14.31 -11.95 18.50
N ILE A 276 -15.21 -11.22 17.86
CA ILE A 276 -14.88 -10.27 16.81
C ILE A 276 -14.46 -8.95 17.47
N LEU A 277 -13.15 -8.69 17.52
CA LEU A 277 -12.59 -7.49 18.10
C LEU A 277 -12.44 -6.40 17.04
N VAL A 278 -13.10 -5.26 17.27
CA VAL A 278 -12.99 -4.06 16.43
C VAL A 278 -12.49 -2.92 17.31
N SER A 279 -11.51 -2.15 16.84
CA SER A 279 -11.00 -0.99 17.56
C SER A 279 -10.86 0.22 16.67
N CYS A 280 -11.31 1.37 17.17
CA CYS A 280 -11.23 2.64 16.49
C CYS A 280 -11.40 3.83 17.44
N ASP A 281 -11.16 5.04 16.97
CA ASP A 281 -11.57 6.24 17.70
C ASP A 281 -13.05 6.58 17.48
N ALA A 282 -13.63 7.39 18.37
CA ALA A 282 -15.05 7.77 18.34
C ALA A 282 -15.52 8.29 16.98
N ARG A 283 -14.71 9.12 16.29
CA ARG A 283 -15.11 9.67 14.98
C ARG A 283 -15.15 8.58 13.91
N TYR A 284 -14.22 7.65 13.93
CA TYR A 284 -14.19 6.55 12.98
C TYR A 284 -15.33 5.56 13.22
N LEU A 285 -15.73 5.35 14.49
CA LEU A 285 -16.94 4.60 14.83
C LEU A 285 -18.19 5.24 14.21
N GLU A 286 -18.37 6.54 14.41
CA GLU A 286 -19.52 7.30 13.89
C GLU A 286 -19.62 7.26 12.36
N LEU A 287 -18.49 7.37 11.66
CA LEU A 287 -18.47 7.43 10.20
C LEU A 287 -18.51 6.06 9.52
N LEU A 288 -17.73 5.11 10.03
CA LEU A 288 -17.46 3.83 9.37
C LEU A 288 -17.90 2.64 10.22
N GLY A 289 -17.67 2.68 11.54
CA GLY A 289 -18.01 1.58 12.43
C GLY A 289 -19.50 1.26 12.46
N VAL A 290 -20.39 2.26 12.33
CA VAL A 290 -21.83 2.03 12.17
C VAL A 290 -22.17 1.14 10.96
N LYS A 291 -21.44 1.29 9.85
CA LYS A 291 -21.64 0.49 8.62
C LYS A 291 -21.15 -0.94 8.81
N LEU A 292 -19.99 -1.10 9.45
CA LEU A 292 -19.47 -2.41 9.84
C LEU A 292 -20.45 -3.14 10.75
N LEU A 293 -20.88 -2.51 11.85
CA LEU A 293 -21.84 -3.10 12.80
C LEU A 293 -23.15 -3.50 12.13
N GLU A 294 -23.65 -2.69 11.19
CA GLU A 294 -24.83 -3.04 10.42
C GLU A 294 -24.58 -4.26 9.52
N SER A 295 -23.44 -4.35 8.83
CA SER A 295 -23.11 -5.52 8.03
C SER A 295 -22.99 -6.79 8.88
N ILE A 296 -22.38 -6.69 10.07
CA ILE A 296 -22.29 -7.79 11.03
C ILE A 296 -23.69 -8.26 11.47
N ARG A 297 -24.61 -7.30 11.73
CA ARG A 297 -26.00 -7.61 12.07
C ARG A 297 -26.70 -8.33 10.93
N LEU A 298 -26.53 -7.86 9.70
CA LEU A 298 -27.15 -8.46 8.50
C LEU A 298 -26.71 -9.92 8.26
N VAL A 299 -25.47 -10.26 8.60
CA VAL A 299 -24.91 -11.62 8.44
C VAL A 299 -25.02 -12.47 9.70
N GLY A 300 -25.70 -12.00 10.76
CA GLY A 300 -25.95 -12.79 11.98
C GLY A 300 -24.79 -12.92 12.97
N ALA A 301 -23.65 -12.24 12.75
CA ALA A 301 -22.43 -12.43 13.58
C ALA A 301 -22.31 -11.49 14.81
N HIS A 302 -23.35 -10.71 15.10
CA HIS A 302 -23.30 -9.58 16.05
C HIS A 302 -23.14 -9.97 17.53
N GLY A 303 -23.55 -11.18 17.94
CA GLY A 303 -23.49 -11.61 19.34
C GLY A 303 -22.10 -11.87 19.92
N ASN A 304 -21.04 -11.76 19.11
CA ASN A 304 -19.66 -11.98 19.54
C ASN A 304 -18.77 -10.74 19.32
N VAL A 305 -19.35 -9.56 19.07
CA VAL A 305 -18.57 -8.35 18.76
C VAL A 305 -18.17 -7.60 20.02
N HIS A 306 -16.87 -7.36 20.17
CA HIS A 306 -16.35 -6.43 21.17
C HIS A 306 -15.81 -5.17 20.49
N LEU A 307 -16.37 -4.02 20.86
CA LEU A 307 -15.89 -2.71 20.40
C LEU A 307 -14.93 -2.10 21.42
N HIS A 308 -13.73 -1.74 20.97
CA HIS A 308 -12.78 -0.94 21.72
C HIS A 308 -12.69 0.47 21.14
N VAL A 309 -13.29 1.45 21.84
CA VAL A 309 -13.43 2.82 21.37
C VAL A 309 -12.45 3.76 22.10
N ILE A 310 -11.55 4.36 21.33
CA ILE A 310 -10.54 5.29 21.82
C ILE A 310 -11.12 6.71 21.84
N ASN A 311 -10.93 7.43 22.95
CA ASN A 311 -11.53 8.74 23.22
C ASN A 311 -13.06 8.72 23.02
N ALA A 312 -13.75 7.77 23.68
CA ALA A 312 -15.16 7.50 23.47
C ALA A 312 -16.07 8.68 23.88
N THR A 313 -17.04 9.00 23.02
CA THR A 313 -18.05 10.05 23.24
C THR A 313 -19.36 9.46 23.79
N GLU A 314 -20.29 10.32 24.23
CA GLU A 314 -21.68 9.88 24.48
C GLU A 314 -22.29 9.27 23.22
N ARG A 315 -22.08 9.88 22.05
CA ARG A 315 -22.51 9.33 20.77
C ARG A 315 -21.97 7.93 20.50
N SER A 316 -20.75 7.62 20.92
CA SER A 316 -20.18 6.27 20.81
C SER A 316 -21.03 5.24 21.57
N ARG A 317 -21.53 5.60 22.75
CA ARG A 317 -22.40 4.74 23.58
C ARG A 317 -23.81 4.65 23.00
N ASP A 318 -24.33 5.75 22.47
CA ASP A 318 -25.63 5.76 21.79
C ASP A 318 -25.63 4.82 20.58
N ILE A 319 -24.57 4.82 19.77
CA ILE A 319 -24.42 3.89 18.64
C ILE A 319 -24.48 2.44 19.11
N VAL A 320 -23.78 2.10 20.20
CA VAL A 320 -23.83 0.75 20.79
C VAL A 320 -25.26 0.40 21.21
N ALA A 321 -25.92 1.29 21.95
CA ALA A 321 -27.30 1.08 22.40
C ALA A 321 -28.31 0.95 21.24
N GLU A 322 -28.15 1.73 20.17
CA GLU A 322 -28.97 1.66 18.94
C GLU A 322 -28.83 0.30 18.25
N ILE A 323 -27.60 -0.22 18.13
CA ILE A 323 -27.35 -1.53 17.51
C ILE A 323 -27.87 -2.66 18.39
N GLU A 324 -27.69 -2.59 19.71
CA GLU A 324 -28.22 -3.60 20.63
C GLU A 324 -29.76 -3.64 20.62
N SER A 325 -30.40 -2.47 20.66
CA SER A 325 -31.86 -2.35 20.60
C SER A 325 -32.44 -2.91 19.29
N SER A 326 -31.78 -2.66 18.16
CA SER A 326 -32.23 -3.12 16.84
C SER A 326 -31.91 -4.59 16.53
N SER A 327 -30.95 -5.20 17.24
CA SER A 327 -30.52 -6.58 17.00
C SER A 327 -30.99 -7.58 18.05
N GLY A 328 -31.33 -7.12 19.26
CA GLY A 328 -31.70 -7.97 20.38
C GLY A 328 -30.52 -8.67 21.06
N THR A 329 -29.27 -8.41 20.65
CA THR A 329 -28.07 -9.02 21.24
C THR A 329 -27.10 -7.97 21.77
N SER A 330 -26.42 -8.33 22.86
CA SER A 330 -25.43 -7.47 23.52
C SER A 330 -24.11 -7.43 22.75
N LEU A 331 -23.53 -6.23 22.65
CA LEU A 331 -22.15 -5.98 22.25
C LEU A 331 -21.25 -5.87 23.49
N GLY A 332 -19.97 -6.19 23.31
CA GLY A 332 -18.93 -5.80 24.27
C GLY A 332 -18.49 -4.37 24.00
N LEU A 333 -18.18 -3.61 25.06
CA LEU A 333 -17.69 -2.24 24.96
C LEU A 333 -16.53 -2.02 25.92
N SER A 334 -15.43 -1.49 25.41
CA SER A 334 -14.35 -0.95 26.21
C SER A 334 -13.90 0.38 25.67
N THR A 335 -13.41 1.24 26.57
CA THR A 335 -13.02 2.61 26.25
C THR A 335 -11.65 2.92 26.81
N GLU A 336 -10.89 3.76 26.14
CA GLU A 336 -9.63 4.30 26.65
C GLU A 336 -9.42 5.74 26.22
N GLU A 337 -8.55 6.46 26.91
CA GLU A 337 -8.24 7.87 26.63
C GLU A 337 -6.78 8.02 26.20
N THR A 338 -6.54 8.85 25.18
CA THR A 338 -5.18 9.14 24.67
C THR A 338 -4.42 10.19 25.47
N SER A 339 -4.99 10.68 26.57
CA SER A 339 -4.43 11.77 27.38
C SER A 339 -3.04 11.47 27.96
N ASN A 340 -2.73 10.19 28.17
CA ASN A 340 -1.45 9.73 28.71
C ASN A 340 -0.37 9.47 27.65
N ILE A 341 -0.72 9.58 26.37
CA ILE A 341 0.16 9.19 25.26
C ILE A 341 0.95 10.41 24.76
N TRP A 342 2.21 10.17 24.37
CA TRP A 342 3.21 11.15 23.98
C TRP A 342 2.72 12.21 22.95
N LYS A 343 3.20 13.45 23.10
CA LYS A 343 2.68 14.66 22.41
C LYS A 343 3.31 14.97 21.05
N GLY A 344 4.09 14.05 20.47
CA GLY A 344 4.80 14.24 19.19
C GLY A 344 6.23 14.78 19.33
N SER A 345 6.96 14.88 18.21
CA SER A 345 8.32 15.48 18.15
C SER A 345 8.45 16.42 16.95
N ALA A 346 9.58 17.14 16.87
CA ALA A 346 9.94 17.92 15.68
C ALA A 346 10.05 17.07 14.39
N LEU A 347 10.26 15.75 14.52
CA LEU A 347 10.40 14.82 13.38
C LEU A 347 9.08 14.17 12.95
N HIS A 348 8.06 14.18 13.80
CA HIS A 348 6.81 13.49 13.54
C HIS A 348 5.62 14.29 14.07
N LYS A 349 4.76 14.72 13.14
CA LYS A 349 3.58 15.52 13.48
C LYS A 349 2.67 14.72 14.41
N ARG A 350 2.06 15.41 15.38
CA ARG A 350 1.12 14.79 16.32
C ARG A 350 -0.01 14.03 15.62
N ALA A 351 -0.50 14.52 14.48
CA ALA A 351 -1.55 13.86 13.72
C ALA A 351 -1.14 12.47 13.20
N ASP A 352 0.08 12.34 12.67
CA ASP A 352 0.60 11.07 12.14
C ASP A 352 0.87 10.06 13.27
N PHE A 353 1.33 10.56 14.42
CA PHE A 353 1.49 9.76 15.64
C PHE A 353 0.15 9.18 16.11
N ILE A 354 -0.86 10.03 16.28
CA ILE A 354 -2.18 9.62 16.78
C ILE A 354 -2.85 8.64 15.81
N LYS A 355 -2.72 8.88 14.50
CA LYS A 355 -3.20 7.96 13.48
C LYS A 355 -2.55 6.57 13.61
N THR A 356 -1.24 6.51 13.83
CA THR A 356 -0.51 5.25 14.04
C THR A 356 -0.95 4.58 15.34
N TYR A 357 -1.15 5.34 16.42
CA TYR A 357 -1.66 4.81 17.68
C TYR A 357 -3.04 4.15 17.50
N TYR A 358 -4.00 4.81 16.84
CA TYR A 358 -5.33 4.25 16.61
C TYR A 358 -5.30 2.91 15.86
N ALA A 359 -4.43 2.77 14.86
CA ALA A 359 -4.25 1.49 14.16
C ALA A 359 -3.62 0.39 15.06
N CYS A 360 -2.76 0.81 15.99
CA CYS A 360 -1.97 -0.06 16.84
C CYS A 360 -2.66 -0.48 18.15
N ALA A 361 -3.59 0.32 18.67
CA ALA A 361 -4.16 0.17 20.01
C ALA A 361 -4.76 -1.23 20.24
N ARG A 362 -5.46 -1.78 19.25
CA ARG A 362 -5.97 -3.16 19.27
C ARG A 362 -4.90 -4.22 19.56
N PHE A 363 -3.69 -4.07 19.02
CA PHE A 363 -2.60 -5.01 19.26
C PHE A 363 -1.93 -4.80 20.61
N ILE A 364 -1.99 -3.59 21.17
CA ILE A 364 -1.57 -3.34 22.56
C ILE A 364 -2.55 -4.01 23.52
N ARG A 365 -3.86 -3.97 23.24
CA ARG A 365 -4.93 -4.46 24.12
C ARG A 365 -5.33 -5.92 23.90
N ILE A 366 -4.90 -6.56 22.82
CA ILE A 366 -5.33 -7.93 22.52
C ILE A 366 -4.99 -8.95 23.63
N PRO A 367 -3.87 -8.86 24.39
CA PRO A 367 -3.63 -9.77 25.51
C PRO A 367 -4.63 -9.57 26.65
N GLU A 368 -5.04 -8.32 26.94
CA GLU A 368 -6.11 -8.02 27.92
C GLU A 368 -7.43 -8.65 27.49
N PHE A 369 -7.83 -8.52 26.21
CA PHE A 369 -9.06 -9.14 25.71
C PHE A 369 -9.00 -10.67 25.68
N SER A 370 -7.84 -11.24 25.34
CA SER A 370 -7.63 -12.70 25.34
C SER A 370 -7.84 -13.26 26.75
N ARG A 371 -7.28 -12.61 27.78
CA ARG A 371 -7.49 -13.00 29.18
C ARG A 371 -8.91 -12.74 29.67
N LEU A 372 -9.53 -11.63 29.26
CA LEU A 372 -10.90 -11.26 29.64
C LEU A 372 -11.91 -12.31 29.19
N TYR A 373 -11.76 -12.80 27.96
CA TYR A 373 -12.74 -13.69 27.35
C TYR A 373 -12.37 -15.17 27.37
N GLY A 374 -11.09 -15.53 27.47
CA GLY A 374 -10.67 -16.93 27.52
C GLY A 374 -11.15 -17.75 26.32
N ARG A 375 -11.21 -17.14 25.13
CA ARG A 375 -11.65 -17.76 23.87
C ARG A 375 -11.00 -17.06 22.67
N PRO A 376 -11.02 -17.65 21.46
CA PRO A 376 -10.33 -17.09 20.31
C PRO A 376 -10.82 -15.67 19.97
N ILE A 377 -9.94 -14.88 19.35
CA ILE A 377 -10.22 -13.50 18.90
C ILE A 377 -9.98 -13.41 17.40
N VAL A 378 -10.96 -12.89 16.68
CA VAL A 378 -10.86 -12.45 15.29
C VAL A 378 -10.83 -10.93 15.30
N GLN A 379 -9.70 -10.34 14.97
CA GLN A 379 -9.55 -8.89 14.87
C GLN A 379 -9.71 -8.43 13.41
N ILE A 380 -10.51 -7.39 13.19
CA ILE A 380 -10.69 -6.77 11.87
C ILE A 380 -10.55 -5.24 11.90
N ASP A 381 -10.31 -4.62 10.74
CA ASP A 381 -10.39 -3.16 10.59
C ASP A 381 -11.84 -2.65 10.67
N THR A 382 -12.01 -1.44 11.20
CA THR A 382 -13.32 -0.77 11.29
C THR A 382 -13.87 -0.31 9.93
N ASP A 383 -13.02 -0.09 8.93
CA ASP A 383 -13.41 0.34 7.58
C ASP A 383 -13.62 -0.82 6.61
N CYS A 384 -14.18 -1.91 7.16
CA CYS A 384 -14.58 -3.11 6.46
C CYS A 384 -16.10 -3.34 6.57
N LEU A 385 -16.63 -4.20 5.71
CA LEU A 385 -17.97 -4.78 5.84
C LEU A 385 -17.86 -6.29 5.84
N LEU A 386 -18.71 -6.97 6.60
CA LEU A 386 -18.87 -8.41 6.48
C LEU A 386 -19.90 -8.72 5.38
N THR A 387 -19.58 -9.68 4.51
CA THR A 387 -20.49 -10.20 3.48
C THR A 387 -21.05 -11.57 3.83
N SER A 388 -20.52 -12.20 4.87
CA SER A 388 -20.97 -13.48 5.45
C SER A 388 -20.45 -13.61 6.88
N ASP A 389 -20.81 -14.68 7.59
CA ASP A 389 -20.27 -14.96 8.92
C ASP A 389 -18.75 -15.22 8.86
N LEU A 390 -17.97 -14.42 9.60
CA LEU A 390 -16.50 -14.58 9.69
C LEU A 390 -16.10 -15.85 10.42
N LEU A 391 -16.99 -16.42 11.24
CA LEU A 391 -16.74 -17.64 11.99
C LEU A 391 -16.71 -18.89 11.08
N GLU A 392 -17.22 -18.77 9.86
CA GLU A 392 -17.11 -19.82 8.82
C GLU A 392 -15.72 -19.88 8.19
N LEU A 393 -14.86 -18.89 8.42
CA LEU A 393 -13.49 -18.93 7.91
C LEU A 393 -12.78 -20.19 8.43
N PRO A 394 -12.12 -20.98 7.57
CA PRO A 394 -11.45 -22.21 8.00
C PRO A 394 -10.47 -21.98 9.14
N ILE A 395 -9.80 -20.82 9.18
CA ILE A 395 -8.85 -20.48 10.24
C ILE A 395 -9.48 -20.41 11.62
N CYS A 396 -10.75 -20.03 11.72
CA CYS A 396 -11.49 -19.94 12.98
C CYS A 396 -11.73 -21.33 13.58
N ASN A 397 -11.58 -22.39 12.78
CA ASN A 397 -11.78 -23.78 13.14
C ASN A 397 -10.45 -24.58 13.13
N GLN A 398 -9.31 -23.90 12.97
CA GLN A 398 -7.99 -24.53 12.99
C GLN A 398 -7.35 -24.45 14.37
N GLU A 399 -6.59 -25.49 14.71
CA GLU A 399 -5.78 -25.58 15.95
C GLU A 399 -4.51 -24.71 15.91
N ALA A 400 -4.36 -23.85 14.90
CA ALA A 400 -3.22 -22.94 14.83
C ALA A 400 -3.31 -21.90 15.96
N ASP A 401 -2.17 -21.57 16.55
CA ASP A 401 -2.08 -20.57 17.62
C ASP A 401 -2.45 -19.16 17.12
N VAL A 402 -2.06 -18.84 15.88
CA VAL A 402 -2.31 -17.53 15.24
C VAL A 402 -2.69 -17.68 13.78
N GLY A 403 -3.41 -16.69 13.27
CA GLY A 403 -3.78 -16.59 11.86
C GLY A 403 -3.48 -15.24 11.25
N PHE A 404 -2.88 -15.24 10.07
CA PHE A 404 -2.49 -14.03 9.35
C PHE A 404 -3.13 -13.94 7.98
N LEU A 405 -3.42 -12.72 7.56
CA LEU A 405 -3.55 -12.41 6.14
C LEU A 405 -2.15 -12.36 5.52
N PHE A 406 -1.79 -13.42 4.81
CA PHE A 406 -0.47 -13.61 4.21
C PHE A 406 -0.64 -14.13 2.79
N ASP A 407 -0.30 -13.29 1.82
CA ASP A 407 -0.36 -13.61 0.39
C ASP A 407 0.96 -14.21 -0.15
N GLY A 408 1.97 -14.39 0.72
CA GLY A 408 3.30 -14.85 0.32
C GLY A 408 4.15 -13.80 -0.39
N ILE A 409 3.61 -12.59 -0.58
CA ILE A 409 4.21 -11.57 -1.41
C ILE A 409 5.23 -10.79 -0.59
N ARG A 410 6.49 -10.77 -1.05
CA ARG A 410 7.60 -10.14 -0.33
C ARG A 410 7.69 -8.63 -0.55
N THR A 411 6.61 -7.85 -0.45
CA THR A 411 6.65 -6.39 -0.70
C THR A 411 7.38 -5.59 0.39
N GLY A 412 7.64 -6.21 1.56
CA GLY A 412 8.41 -5.65 2.65
C GLY A 412 7.87 -6.10 4.01
N PRO A 413 8.66 -5.91 5.09
CA PRO A 413 8.29 -6.42 6.41
C PRO A 413 7.01 -5.79 6.99
N ALA A 414 6.77 -4.50 6.73
CA ALA A 414 5.57 -3.78 7.16
C ALA A 414 4.34 -4.04 6.27
N ARG A 415 4.41 -5.01 5.35
CA ARG A 415 3.34 -5.37 4.42
C ARG A 415 3.18 -6.89 4.27
N GLN A 416 4.00 -7.67 4.99
CA GLN A 416 4.03 -9.11 4.82
C GLN A 416 2.85 -9.78 5.53
N PHE A 417 2.52 -9.31 6.73
CA PHE A 417 1.29 -9.65 7.44
C PHE A 417 0.41 -8.41 7.44
N ASN A 418 -0.74 -8.50 6.75
CA ASN A 418 -1.67 -7.39 6.69
C ASN A 418 -2.53 -7.36 7.96
N ALA A 419 -2.57 -6.20 8.62
CA ALA A 419 -3.23 -5.99 9.91
C ALA A 419 -4.75 -5.82 9.81
N THR A 420 -5.32 -5.78 8.59
CA THR A 420 -6.77 -5.78 8.37
C THR A 420 -7.46 -7.02 8.96
N PHE A 421 -6.72 -8.13 9.10
CA PHE A 421 -7.19 -9.33 9.75
C PHE A 421 -6.10 -9.96 10.61
N PHE A 422 -6.45 -10.36 11.83
CA PHE A 422 -5.60 -11.16 12.68
C PHE A 422 -6.45 -12.13 13.51
N PHE A 423 -6.10 -13.40 13.51
CA PHE A 423 -6.72 -14.40 14.36
C PHE A 423 -5.77 -14.78 15.49
N LEU A 424 -6.28 -14.83 16.71
CA LEU A 424 -5.56 -15.25 17.90
C LEU A 424 -6.36 -16.35 18.58
N ASN A 425 -5.82 -17.56 18.62
CA ASN A 425 -6.44 -18.66 19.33
C ASN A 425 -6.27 -18.51 20.86
N ASN A 426 -6.98 -19.32 21.65
CA ASN A 426 -6.89 -19.29 23.11
C ASN A 426 -5.86 -20.30 23.65
N HIS A 427 -4.65 -20.31 23.07
CA HIS A 427 -3.56 -21.13 23.55
C HIS A 427 -2.54 -20.29 24.34
N ALA A 428 -1.78 -20.94 25.23
CA ALA A 428 -0.70 -20.27 25.94
C ALA A 428 0.32 -19.65 24.98
N LYS A 429 0.59 -20.33 23.85
CA LYS A 429 1.53 -19.86 22.83
C LYS A 429 1.00 -18.67 22.03
N SER A 430 -0.30 -18.65 21.76
CA SER A 430 -1.00 -17.49 21.20
C SER A 430 -0.82 -16.27 22.09
N LEU A 431 -1.06 -16.41 23.40
CA LEU A 431 -0.92 -15.32 24.37
C LEU A 431 0.54 -14.82 24.47
N GLU A 432 1.52 -15.73 24.50
CA GLU A 432 2.95 -15.36 24.50
C GLU A 432 3.32 -14.48 23.29
N TYR A 433 2.86 -14.88 22.10
CA TYR A 433 3.06 -14.09 20.88
C TYR A 433 2.36 -12.74 20.95
N ALA A 434 1.09 -12.71 21.35
CA ALA A 434 0.29 -11.51 21.47
C ALA A 434 0.89 -10.50 22.46
N GLU A 435 1.37 -10.97 23.62
CA GLU A 435 2.06 -10.13 24.59
C GLU A 435 3.35 -9.54 24.03
N LEU A 436 4.12 -10.31 23.25
CA LEU A 436 5.34 -9.81 22.64
C LEU A 436 5.06 -8.78 21.54
N VAL A 437 3.99 -8.98 20.75
CA VAL A 437 3.47 -7.97 19.80
C VAL A 437 3.03 -6.70 20.53
N ALA A 438 2.23 -6.81 21.58
CA ALA A 438 1.77 -5.67 22.36
C ALA A 438 2.95 -4.87 22.94
N ARG A 439 3.94 -5.56 23.53
CA ARG A 439 5.18 -4.98 24.05
C ARG A 439 5.98 -4.28 22.95
N TYR A 440 6.11 -4.89 21.77
CA TYR A 440 6.79 -4.33 20.61
C TYR A 440 6.16 -3.00 20.19
N VAL A 441 4.85 -3.01 19.96
CA VAL A 441 4.09 -1.84 19.52
C VAL A 441 4.16 -0.73 20.57
N ALA A 442 3.87 -1.05 21.83
CA ALA A 442 3.88 -0.10 22.93
C ALA A 442 5.27 0.54 23.12
N HIS A 443 6.37 -0.17 22.81
CA HIS A 443 7.71 0.41 22.89
C HIS A 443 7.86 1.61 21.94
N PHE A 444 7.41 1.48 20.71
CA PHE A 444 7.47 2.59 19.75
C PHE A 444 6.52 3.72 20.12
N ILE A 445 5.36 3.41 20.71
CA ILE A 445 4.40 4.44 21.15
C ILE A 445 4.96 5.26 22.33
N VAL A 446 5.61 4.59 23.30
CA VAL A 446 6.00 5.22 24.57
C VAL A 446 7.43 5.78 24.54
N PHE A 447 8.36 5.10 23.86
CA PHE A 447 9.80 5.38 23.99
C PHE A 447 10.50 5.75 22.68
N ASP A 448 9.86 5.60 21.52
CA ASP A 448 10.49 5.82 20.21
C ASP A 448 9.51 6.51 19.23
N LEU A 449 9.76 6.40 17.93
CA LEU A 449 8.95 6.96 16.85
C LEU A 449 7.99 5.88 16.30
N PRO A 450 6.67 6.00 16.51
CA PRO A 450 5.71 5.13 15.88
C PRO A 450 5.43 5.63 14.47
N LEU A 451 5.83 4.83 13.49
CA LEU A 451 5.68 5.14 12.07
C LEU A 451 4.53 4.31 11.49
N TRP A 452 3.90 4.82 10.44
CA TRP A 452 2.80 4.13 9.77
C TRP A 452 3.20 2.72 9.32
N GLY A 453 2.33 1.74 9.55
CA GLY A 453 2.61 0.31 9.32
C GLY A 453 3.31 -0.38 10.49
N LEU A 454 3.42 0.26 11.66
CA LEU A 454 3.97 -0.34 12.89
C LEU A 454 3.21 -1.60 13.31
N ASP A 455 1.90 -1.61 13.21
CA ASP A 455 1.05 -2.77 13.49
C ASP A 455 1.42 -3.99 12.65
N GLN A 456 1.51 -3.82 11.33
CA GLN A 456 1.91 -4.86 10.38
C GLN A 456 3.37 -5.30 10.61
N ALA A 457 4.27 -4.34 10.81
CA ALA A 457 5.68 -4.61 11.07
C ALA A 457 5.86 -5.39 12.38
N ALA A 458 5.08 -5.09 13.42
CA ALA A 458 5.15 -5.77 14.71
C ALA A 458 4.78 -7.24 14.59
N LEU A 459 3.65 -7.56 13.94
CA LEU A 459 3.24 -8.93 13.68
C LEU A 459 4.36 -9.72 13.00
N TYR A 460 4.89 -9.17 11.89
CA TYR A 460 5.93 -9.86 11.14
C TYR A 460 7.26 -9.97 11.91
N CYS A 461 7.76 -8.87 12.49
CA CYS A 461 9.07 -8.84 13.15
C CYS A 461 9.11 -9.73 14.39
N VAL A 462 8.04 -9.73 15.19
CA VAL A 462 7.91 -10.60 16.36
C VAL A 462 7.89 -12.07 15.94
N TYR A 463 7.08 -12.41 14.92
CA TYR A 463 7.03 -13.77 14.40
C TYR A 463 8.40 -14.25 13.91
N ARG A 464 9.12 -13.43 13.13
CA ARG A 464 10.47 -13.77 12.65
C ARG A 464 11.51 -13.84 13.76
N TYR A 465 11.35 -13.05 14.82
CA TYR A 465 12.21 -13.14 16.00
C TYR A 465 12.00 -14.48 16.71
N MET A 466 10.74 -14.86 17.00
CA MET A 466 10.42 -16.11 17.66
C MET A 466 10.82 -17.32 16.81
N GLN A 467 10.59 -17.28 15.49
CA GLN A 467 11.01 -18.32 14.55
C GLN A 467 12.52 -18.58 14.61
N ARG A 468 13.32 -17.51 14.69
CA ARG A 468 14.79 -17.64 14.80
C ARG A 468 15.26 -18.23 16.12
N HIS A 469 14.39 -18.29 17.12
CA HIS A 469 14.66 -18.88 18.43
C HIS A 469 13.93 -20.21 18.63
N GLY A 470 13.18 -20.71 17.62
CA GLY A 470 12.40 -21.94 17.73
C GLY A 470 11.24 -21.82 18.72
N THR A 471 10.71 -20.61 18.90
CA THR A 471 9.60 -20.32 19.83
C THR A 471 8.39 -19.73 19.12
N GLU A 472 8.32 -19.77 17.80
CA GLU A 472 7.19 -19.26 17.04
C GLU A 472 5.87 -19.96 17.40
N PRO A 473 4.74 -19.24 17.38
CA PRO A 473 3.44 -19.88 17.38
C PRO A 473 3.24 -20.65 16.06
N THR A 474 2.45 -21.73 16.11
CA THR A 474 1.92 -22.36 14.90
C THR A 474 1.03 -21.34 14.18
N ALA A 475 1.23 -21.19 12.87
CA ALA A 475 0.57 -20.14 12.10
C ALA A 475 -0.24 -20.76 10.95
N ALA A 476 -1.47 -20.28 10.81
CA ALA A 476 -2.27 -20.47 9.62
C ALA A 476 -2.25 -19.18 8.78
N SER A 477 -2.26 -19.34 7.46
CA SER A 477 -2.32 -18.22 6.52
C SER A 477 -3.58 -18.31 5.69
N ILE A 478 -4.33 -17.21 5.59
CA ILE A 478 -5.41 -17.07 4.62
C ILE A 478 -4.91 -16.16 3.49
N PRO A 479 -5.03 -16.58 2.22
CA PRO A 479 -4.79 -15.69 1.09
C PRO A 479 -5.88 -14.62 1.03
N SER A 480 -5.51 -13.42 0.58
CA SER A 480 -6.41 -12.25 0.60
C SER A 480 -7.75 -12.48 -0.09
N TRP A 481 -7.78 -13.21 -1.19
CA TRP A 481 -9.02 -13.50 -1.93
C TRP A 481 -10.02 -14.34 -1.14
N GLU A 482 -9.57 -15.23 -0.24
CA GLU A 482 -10.46 -16.06 0.58
C GLU A 482 -11.09 -15.21 1.68
N LEU A 483 -10.29 -14.41 2.40
CA LEU A 483 -10.83 -13.43 3.35
C LEU A 483 -11.82 -12.47 2.67
N PHE A 484 -11.51 -12.02 1.46
CA PHE A 484 -12.34 -11.04 0.75
C PHE A 484 -13.69 -11.57 0.25
N GLN A 485 -13.96 -12.87 0.37
CA GLN A 485 -15.30 -13.43 0.22
C GLN A 485 -16.20 -13.11 1.42
N HIS A 486 -15.60 -12.97 2.61
CA HIS A 486 -16.31 -12.75 3.87
C HIS A 486 -16.22 -11.30 4.36
N LEU A 487 -15.23 -10.54 3.87
CA LEU A 487 -14.94 -9.19 4.34
C LEU A 487 -14.52 -8.28 3.19
N VAL A 488 -15.09 -7.09 3.11
CA VAL A 488 -14.73 -6.12 2.07
C VAL A 488 -14.24 -4.81 2.67
N ALA A 489 -12.95 -4.57 2.55
CA ALA A 489 -12.32 -3.31 2.95
C ALA A 489 -12.70 -2.18 1.99
N SER A 490 -12.86 -0.96 2.51
CA SER A 490 -13.14 0.24 1.71
C SER A 490 -12.15 0.41 0.54
N GLY A 491 -10.85 0.16 0.75
CA GLY A 491 -9.82 0.24 -0.29
C GLY A 491 -9.63 1.64 -0.88
N GLU A 492 -10.06 2.68 -0.16
CA GLU A 492 -9.97 4.10 -0.53
C GLU A 492 -9.11 4.83 0.51
N ASP A 493 -8.26 5.74 0.08
CA ASP A 493 -7.39 6.47 1.00
C ASP A 493 -8.10 7.68 1.66
N SER A 494 -9.08 8.27 0.97
CA SER A 494 -9.84 9.43 1.47
C SER A 494 -11.03 9.00 2.32
N MET A 495 -11.31 9.73 3.39
CA MET A 495 -12.47 9.43 4.25
C MET A 495 -13.79 9.44 3.47
N GLU A 496 -13.98 10.41 2.57
CA GLU A 496 -15.18 10.50 1.72
C GLU A 496 -15.29 9.30 0.77
N GLY A 497 -14.18 8.88 0.16
CA GLY A 497 -14.13 7.69 -0.69
C GLY A 497 -14.50 6.43 0.09
N LYS A 498 -13.97 6.28 1.32
CA LYS A 498 -14.32 5.17 2.20
C LYS A 498 -15.81 5.13 2.52
N ILE A 499 -16.37 6.27 2.94
CA ILE A 499 -17.80 6.38 3.27
C ILE A 499 -18.64 5.97 2.07
N ARG A 500 -18.42 6.60 0.91
CA ARG A 500 -19.17 6.33 -0.33
C ARG A 500 -19.12 4.85 -0.71
N ARG A 501 -17.92 4.26 -0.75
CA ARG A 501 -17.73 2.87 -1.17
C ARG A 501 -18.35 1.86 -0.20
N LEU A 502 -18.32 2.15 1.10
CA LEU A 502 -18.97 1.30 2.09
C LEU A 502 -20.49 1.45 2.03
N ASP A 503 -21.03 2.65 1.80
CA ASP A 503 -22.47 2.86 1.61
C ASP A 503 -23.01 2.12 0.38
N GLU A 504 -22.32 2.22 -0.76
CA GLU A 504 -22.66 1.48 -1.98
C GLU A 504 -22.71 -0.03 -1.73
N ARG A 505 -21.69 -0.58 -1.08
CA ARG A 505 -21.60 -2.02 -0.78
C ARG A 505 -22.62 -2.48 0.24
N LEU A 506 -22.89 -1.69 1.27
CA LEU A 506 -23.90 -2.00 2.27
C LEU A 506 -25.31 -2.01 1.66
N ALA A 507 -25.59 -1.10 0.72
CA ALA A 507 -26.84 -1.13 -0.05
C ALA A 507 -26.98 -2.39 -0.90
N THR A 508 -25.89 -2.85 -1.53
CA THR A 508 -25.87 -4.15 -2.22
C THR A 508 -26.13 -5.31 -1.25
N LEU A 509 -25.43 -5.36 -0.12
CA LEU A 509 -25.60 -6.40 0.88
C LEU A 509 -27.03 -6.48 1.42
N ARG A 510 -27.66 -5.34 1.73
CA ARG A 510 -29.08 -5.29 2.15
C ARG A 510 -30.00 -5.91 1.07
N THR A 511 -29.74 -5.60 -0.19
CA THR A 511 -30.49 -6.16 -1.32
C THR A 511 -30.31 -7.67 -1.42
N ASP A 512 -29.08 -8.16 -1.24
CA ASP A 512 -28.77 -9.59 -1.32
C ASP A 512 -29.37 -10.39 -0.16
N VAL A 513 -29.33 -9.86 1.06
CA VAL A 513 -29.98 -10.45 2.23
C VAL A 513 -31.51 -10.47 2.04
N ALA A 514 -32.11 -9.38 1.58
CA ALA A 514 -33.55 -9.32 1.31
C ALA A 514 -34.00 -10.31 0.21
N ALA A 515 -33.10 -10.60 -0.75
CA ALA A 515 -33.33 -11.58 -1.81
C ALA A 515 -32.98 -13.03 -1.41
N GLY A 516 -32.52 -13.28 -0.16
CA GLY A 516 -32.07 -14.60 0.30
C GLY A 516 -30.81 -15.12 -0.41
N ARG A 517 -30.04 -14.25 -1.04
CA ARG A 517 -28.80 -14.60 -1.78
C ARG A 517 -27.58 -14.73 -0.89
N VAL A 518 -27.62 -14.10 0.28
CA VAL A 518 -26.67 -14.35 1.37
C VAL A 518 -27.41 -15.21 2.38
N PRO A 519 -26.89 -16.39 2.78
CA PRO A 519 -27.48 -17.13 3.86
C PRO A 519 -27.44 -16.26 5.11
N ALA A 520 -28.59 -15.73 5.52
CA ALA A 520 -28.76 -15.32 6.90
C ALA A 520 -28.59 -16.61 7.70
N THR A 521 -27.44 -16.79 8.34
CA THR A 521 -27.26 -17.88 9.32
C THR A 521 -28.44 -17.75 10.28
N VAL A 522 -29.30 -18.77 10.23
CA VAL A 522 -30.63 -18.76 10.80
C VAL A 522 -30.54 -18.35 12.26
N LEU A 523 -31.28 -17.31 12.63
CA LEU A 523 -31.50 -16.90 14.01
C LEU A 523 -32.05 -18.10 14.79
N SER A 524 -31.17 -18.77 15.55
CA SER A 524 -31.52 -19.71 16.61
C SER A 524 -30.74 -19.36 17.86
#